data_AF-A0A7J8SK48-F1
#
_entry.id   AF-A0A7J8SK48-F1
#
_cell.length_a   1.000
_cell.length_b   1.000
_cell.length_c   1.000
_cell.angle_alpha   90.00
_cell.angle_beta   90.00
_cell.angle_gamma   90.00
#
_symmetry.space_group_name_H-M   'P 1'
#
loop_
_entity.id
_entity.type
_entity.pdbx_description
1 polymer ?
#
loop_
_entity_poly.entity_id
_entity_poly.type
_entity_poly.pdbx_seq_one_letter_code
_entity_poly.pdbx_strand_id
1 'polypeptide(L)'
;MSNAWNQARRMKIFTVGPMTTSEYYGWWSKKVNDNILGPSQEGVRSMEEYLQVVPSEIEIVKQDFEKRNPELGKKIEQTVASRDSRGKKQG
;
A
#
# COMPACT_ATOMS: atom_id res chain seq x y z
N MET A 1 -2.43 -19.12 -24.57
CA MET A 1 -0.97 -19.37 -24.75
C MET A 1 -0.41 -20.51 -23.89
N SER A 2 -1.06 -20.87 -22.77
CA SER A 2 -0.60 -21.95 -21.88
C SER A 2 -0.60 -23.36 -22.49
N ASN A 3 -1.53 -23.65 -23.41
CA ASN A 3 -1.71 -25.00 -23.94
C ASN A 3 -0.53 -25.46 -24.83
N ALA A 4 -0.08 -24.59 -25.75
CA ALA A 4 1.06 -24.89 -26.62
C ALA A 4 2.37 -25.06 -25.83
N TRP A 5 2.57 -24.26 -24.78
CA TRP A 5 3.72 -24.38 -23.88
C TRP A 5 3.73 -25.71 -23.10
N ASN A 6 2.57 -26.09 -22.55
CA ASN A 6 2.40 -27.36 -21.85
C ASN A 6 2.59 -28.56 -22.79
N GLN A 7 2.14 -28.45 -24.04
CA GLN A 7 2.33 -29.48 -25.05
C GLN A 7 3.81 -29.65 -25.43
N ALA A 8 4.53 -28.57 -25.71
CA ALA A 8 5.96 -28.60 -26.04
C ALA A 8 6.80 -29.17 -24.89
N ARG A 9 6.48 -28.81 -23.64
CA ARG A 9 7.13 -29.37 -22.44
C ARG A 9 6.91 -30.87 -22.31
N ARG A 10 5.69 -31.37 -22.57
CA ARG A 10 5.37 -32.81 -22.50
C ARG A 10 6.09 -33.62 -23.57
N MET A 11 6.13 -33.13 -24.81
CA MET A 11 6.89 -33.79 -25.89
C MET A 11 8.39 -33.84 -25.59
N LYS A 12 8.97 -32.74 -25.09
CA LYS A 12 10.39 -32.70 -24.70
C LYS A 12 10.73 -33.73 -23.61
N ILE A 13 9.84 -33.93 -22.64
CA ILE A 13 10.02 -34.95 -21.58
C ILE A 13 9.90 -36.37 -22.16
N PHE A 14 8.97 -36.59 -23.08
CA PHE A 14 8.77 -37.89 -23.71
C PHE A 14 9.98 -38.34 -24.55
N THR A 15 10.62 -37.40 -25.27
CA THR A 15 11.79 -37.69 -26.13
C THR A 15 13.09 -37.92 -25.34
N VAL A 16 13.23 -37.34 -24.14
CA VAL A 16 14.44 -37.45 -23.29
C VAL A 16 14.47 -38.73 -22.44
N GLY A 17 13.37 -39.49 -22.40
CA GLY A 17 13.30 -40.80 -21.76
C GLY A 17 12.83 -40.75 -20.30
N PRO A 18 11.99 -41.72 -19.86
CA PRO A 18 11.38 -41.72 -18.52
C PRO A 18 12.36 -42.02 -17.37
N MET A 19 13.54 -42.60 -17.66
CA MET A 19 14.46 -43.09 -16.63
C MET A 19 15.17 -41.99 -15.83
N THR A 20 15.34 -40.79 -16.40
CA THR A 20 15.98 -39.63 -15.75
C THR A 20 14.98 -38.61 -15.20
N THR A 21 13.69 -38.72 -15.55
CA THR A 21 12.71 -37.65 -15.30
C THR A 21 11.64 -37.98 -14.24
N SER A 22 11.47 -39.25 -13.84
CA SER A 22 10.51 -39.61 -12.77
C SER A 22 10.93 -39.04 -11.40
N GLU A 23 12.22 -39.14 -11.05
CA GLU A 23 12.78 -38.53 -9.84
C GLU A 23 12.70 -37.00 -9.89
N TYR A 24 12.97 -36.38 -11.06
CA TYR A 24 12.81 -34.95 -11.26
C TYR A 24 11.36 -34.49 -11.08
N TYR A 25 10.39 -35.25 -11.57
CA TYR A 25 8.97 -34.94 -11.41
C TYR A 25 8.53 -35.06 -9.94
N GLY A 26 8.99 -36.09 -9.24
CA GLY A 26 8.77 -36.24 -7.79
C GLY A 26 9.39 -35.10 -6.99
N TRP A 27 10.64 -34.73 -7.29
CA TRP A 27 11.35 -33.61 -6.67
C TRP A 27 10.69 -32.26 -6.95
N TRP A 28 10.23 -32.02 -8.19
CA TRP A 28 9.55 -30.78 -8.57
C TRP A 28 8.17 -30.67 -7.93
N SER A 29 7.39 -31.76 -7.92
CA SER A 29 6.07 -31.80 -7.28
C SER A 29 6.17 -31.60 -5.77
N LYS A 30 7.23 -32.15 -5.14
CA LYS A 30 7.54 -31.94 -3.73
C LYS A 30 7.93 -30.48 -3.43
N LYS A 31 8.77 -29.84 -4.27
CA LYS A 31 9.09 -28.41 -4.16
C LYS A 31 7.87 -27.50 -4.28
N VAL A 32 6.94 -27.79 -5.20
CA VAL A 32 5.73 -26.97 -5.35
C VAL A 32 4.90 -26.97 -4.06
N ASN A 33 4.91 -28.08 -3.31
CA ASN A 33 4.18 -28.23 -2.06
C ASN A 33 4.95 -27.66 -0.84
N ASP A 34 6.27 -27.87 -0.78
CA ASP A 34 7.11 -27.51 0.37
C ASP A 34 7.46 -26.00 0.44
N ASN A 35 7.23 -25.24 -0.64
CA ASN A 35 7.45 -23.78 -0.67
C ASN A 35 6.23 -22.96 -0.22
N ILE A 36 5.07 -23.59 -0.01
CA ILE A 36 3.93 -22.92 0.63
C ILE A 36 4.12 -23.08 2.13
N LEU A 37 5.12 -22.40 2.68
CA LEU A 37 5.01 -21.99 4.07
C LEU A 37 3.74 -21.13 4.12
N GLY A 38 2.69 -21.64 4.75
CA GLY A 38 1.50 -20.83 5.01
C GLY A 38 1.95 -19.48 5.57
N PRO A 39 1.36 -18.36 5.13
CA PRO A 39 1.88 -17.03 5.42
C PRO A 39 2.15 -16.94 6.92
N SER A 40 3.43 -16.79 7.28
CA SER A 40 3.86 -16.74 8.67
C SER A 40 3.04 -15.68 9.39
N GLN A 41 2.24 -16.09 10.36
CA GLN A 41 1.36 -15.21 11.12
C GLN A 41 2.13 -14.15 11.94
N GLU A 42 3.46 -14.24 11.98
CA GLU A 42 4.39 -13.24 12.50
C GLU A 42 4.48 -11.97 11.61
N GLY A 43 3.93 -12.03 10.39
CA GLY A 43 3.91 -10.94 9.41
C GLY A 43 2.53 -10.33 9.17
N VAL A 44 1.54 -10.52 10.06
CA VAL A 44 0.19 -9.93 9.94
C VAL A 44 0.19 -8.45 10.33
N ARG A 45 1.13 -7.67 9.79
CA ARG A 45 0.83 -6.28 9.49
C ARG A 45 -0.07 -6.33 8.27
N SER A 46 -1.26 -5.74 8.36
CA SER A 46 -2.16 -5.73 7.21
C SER A 46 -1.47 -5.06 6.04
N MET A 47 -1.82 -5.43 4.81
CA MET A 47 -1.28 -4.77 3.62
C MET A 47 -1.50 -3.24 3.69
N GLU A 48 -2.54 -2.78 4.40
CA GLU A 48 -2.76 -1.36 4.67
C GLU A 48 -1.68 -0.72 5.56
N GLU A 49 -1.16 -1.44 6.56
CA GLU A 49 -0.05 -0.96 7.41
C GLU A 49 1.28 -0.92 6.64
N TYR A 50 1.53 -1.89 5.75
CA TYR A 50 2.69 -1.87 4.85
C TYR A 50 2.59 -0.77 3.77
N LEU A 51 1.37 -0.44 3.34
CA LEU A 51 1.08 0.61 2.37
C LEU A 51 0.71 1.95 3.04
N GLN A 52 0.90 2.09 4.36
CA GLN A 52 0.73 3.39 5.01
C GLN A 52 1.74 4.36 4.41
N VAL A 53 1.24 5.22 3.51
CA VAL A 53 2.00 6.30 2.92
C VAL A 53 2.31 7.25 4.07
N VAL A 54 3.58 7.29 4.48
CA VAL A 54 4.05 8.31 5.41
C VAL A 54 3.76 9.66 4.76
N PRO A 55 2.93 10.51 5.38
CA PRO A 55 2.63 11.82 4.82
C PRO A 55 3.92 12.60 4.65
N SER A 56 4.04 13.29 3.52
CA SER A 56 5.20 14.17 3.31
C SER A 56 5.20 15.30 4.34
N GLU A 57 6.37 15.85 4.66
CA GLU A 57 6.48 17.01 5.56
C GLU A 57 5.56 18.18 5.13
N ILE A 58 5.39 18.37 3.81
CA ILE A 58 4.50 19.39 3.24
C ILE A 58 3.03 19.09 3.53
N GLU A 59 2.63 17.82 3.46
CA GLU A 59 1.26 17.39 3.74
C GLU A 59 0.90 17.55 5.22
N ILE A 60 1.86 17.28 6.11
CA ILE A 60 1.73 17.52 7.56
C ILE A 60 1.53 19.02 7.83
N VAL A 61 2.39 19.87 7.27
CA VAL A 61 2.29 21.34 7.45
C VAL A 61 0.98 21.89 6.90
N LYS A 62 0.53 21.38 5.75
CA LYS A 62 -0.75 21.78 5.14
C LYS A 62 -1.94 21.44 6.05
N GLN A 63 -1.97 20.23 6.60
CA GLN A 63 -3.05 19.80 7.49
C GLN A 63 -3.09 20.64 8.78
N ASP A 64 -1.92 20.93 9.36
CA ASP A 64 -1.81 21.79 10.54
C ASP A 64 -2.31 23.21 10.27
N PHE A 65 -2.03 23.75 9.09
CA PHE A 65 -2.54 25.05 8.67
C PHE A 65 -4.07 25.04 8.54
N GLU A 66 -4.63 24.06 7.83
CA GLU A 66 -6.08 23.91 7.65
C GLU A 66 -6.81 23.82 9.00
N LYS A 67 -6.24 23.08 9.96
CA LYS A 67 -6.80 22.94 11.31
C LYS A 67 -6.83 24.25 12.10
N ARG A 68 -5.80 25.10 11.96
CA ARG A 68 -5.69 26.37 12.70
C ARG A 68 -6.43 27.53 12.05
N ASN A 69 -6.68 27.45 10.74
CA ASN A 69 -7.34 28.50 9.96
C ASN A 69 -8.69 28.99 10.54
N PRO A 70 -9.63 28.14 10.99
CA PRO A 70 -10.92 28.62 11.50
C PRO A 70 -10.79 29.45 12.79
N GLU A 71 -9.85 29.13 13.67
CA GLU A 71 -9.59 29.91 14.89
C GLU A 71 -9.01 31.29 14.56
N LEU A 72 -8.07 31.32 13.60
CA LEU A 72 -7.49 32.56 13.08
C LEU A 72 -8.56 33.44 12.42
N GLY A 73 -9.45 32.85 11.62
CA GLY A 73 -10.59 33.55 11.02
C GLY A 73 -11.48 34.22 12.06
N LYS A 74 -11.91 33.48 13.09
CA LYS A 74 -12.71 34.03 14.21
C LYS A 74 -12.00 35.17 14.93
N LYS A 75 -10.68 35.04 15.16
CA LYS A 75 -9.88 36.08 15.80
C LYS A 75 -9.81 37.35 14.94
N ILE A 76 -9.67 37.19 13.62
CA ILE A 76 -9.70 38.31 12.68
C ILE A 76 -11.08 39.00 12.72
N GLU A 77 -12.17 38.24 12.60
CA GLU A 77 -13.54 38.78 12.66
C GLU A 77 -13.79 39.58 13.95
N GLN A 78 -13.42 39.02 15.11
CA GLN A 78 -13.53 39.73 16.39
C GLN A 78 -12.73 41.03 16.41
N THR A 79 -11.51 41.03 15.86
CA THR A 79 -10.68 42.24 15.82
C THR A 79 -11.23 43.30 14.87
N VAL A 80 -11.84 42.91 13.74
CA VAL A 80 -12.51 43.81 12.80
C VAL A 80 -13.76 44.41 13.45
N ALA A 81 -14.63 43.57 14.03
CA ALA A 81 -15.83 44.03 14.73
C ALA A 81 -15.51 44.97 15.92
N SER A 82 -14.43 44.69 16.66
CA SER A 82 -13.95 45.54 17.77
C SER A 82 -13.35 46.87 17.29
N ARG A 83 -12.90 46.97 16.04
CA ARG A 83 -12.43 48.24 15.44
C ARG A 83 -13.62 49.09 15.00
N ASP A 84 -14.59 48.48 14.32
CA ASP A 84 -15.76 49.19 13.80
C ASP A 84 -16.63 49.78 14.92
N SER A 85 -16.78 49.05 16.03
CA SER A 85 -17.50 49.51 17.22
C SER A 85 -16.80 50.65 17.98
N ARG A 86 -15.46 50.78 17.87
CA ARG A 86 -14.70 51.90 18.45
C ARG A 86 -14.83 53.17 17.61
N GLY A 87 -14.87 53.04 16.27
CA GLY A 87 -15.07 54.19 15.38
C GLY A 87 -16.44 54.87 15.55
N LYS A 88 -17.49 54.11 15.88
CA LYS A 88 -18.85 54.64 16.09
C LYS A 88 -19.08 55.33 17.44
N LYS A 89 -18.17 55.21 18.42
CA LYS A 89 -18.28 55.86 19.73
C LYS A 89 -17.55 57.21 19.81
N GLN A 90 -16.82 57.60 18.77
CA GLN A 90 -15.99 58.83 18.74
C GLN A 90 -16.51 59.90 17.77
N GLY A 91 -17.66 59.69 17.11
CA GLY A 91 -18.37 60.69 16.30
C GLY A 91 -19.74 60.95 16.88
#